data_AF-A0ABD7BUN1-F1
#
_entry.id   AF-A0ABD7BUN1-F1
#
_cell.length_a   1.000
_cell.length_b   1.000
_cell.length_c   1.000
_cell.angle_alpha   90.00
_cell.angle_beta   90.00
_cell.angle_gamma   90.00
#
_symmetry.space_group_name_H-M   'P 1'
#
loop_
_entity.id
_entity.type
_entity.pdbx_description
1 polymer ?
#
loop_
_entity_poly.entity_id
_entity_poly.type
_entity_poly.pdbx_seq_one_letter_code
_entity_poly.pdbx_strand_id
1 'polypeptide(L)'
;MTPEDIEKQLKLVQSNKLDSSQAISLFIGFVGRLILKKETFRHNSDLEPFILEVLLKPFGKEQFRPYVYKSRTILTSRVLRLLEEKLTLTSTLTMAKKIQLILVPSGDYRENKEPISQSFLDKALDAWMSSIRNSYQSNEETKK
;
A
#
# COMPACT_ATOMS: atom_id res chain seq x y z
N MET A 1 -7.92 -2.24 7.72
CA MET A 1 -6.55 -1.79 8.08
C MET A 1 -6.75 -0.46 8.77
N THR A 2 -6.28 -0.29 10.01
CA THR A 2 -6.59 0.94 10.74
C THR A 2 -5.78 2.11 10.19
N PRO A 3 -6.19 3.37 10.40
CA PRO A 3 -5.38 4.53 10.03
C PRO A 3 -3.96 4.49 10.60
N GLU A 4 -3.79 3.98 11.83
CA GLU A 4 -2.49 3.84 12.49
C GLU A 4 -1.60 2.80 11.78
N ASP A 5 -2.19 1.67 11.33
CA ASP A 5 -1.47 0.66 10.54
C ASP A 5 -0.96 1.25 9.22
N ILE A 6 -1.80 2.06 8.56
CA ILE A 6 -1.47 2.75 7.31
C ILE A 6 -0.32 3.71 7.55
N GLU A 7 -0.42 4.56 8.57
CA GLU A 7 0.60 5.53 8.89
C GLU A 7 1.95 4.86 9.20
N LYS A 8 1.94 3.79 10.00
CA LYS A 8 3.15 3.02 10.33
C LYS A 8 3.82 2.44 9.09
N GLN A 9 3.06 1.84 8.17
CA GLN A 9 3.62 1.26 6.95
C GLN A 9 4.16 2.33 6.00
N LEU A 10 3.46 3.47 5.88
CA LEU A 10 3.92 4.57 5.05
C LEU A 10 5.19 5.23 5.61
N LYS A 11 5.29 5.41 6.93
CA LYS A 11 6.52 5.88 7.60
C LYS A 11 7.70 4.93 7.35
N LEU A 12 7.46 3.63 7.34
CA LEU A 12 8.49 2.64 7.04
C LEU A 12 9.00 2.76 5.60
N VAL A 13 8.09 2.82 4.63
CA VAL A 13 8.42 3.02 3.20
C VAL A 13 9.21 4.33 2.99
N GLN A 14 8.88 5.37 3.75
CA GLN A 14 9.54 6.68 3.65
C GLN A 14 10.87 6.79 4.42
N SER A 15 11.26 5.75 5.17
CA SER A 15 12.48 5.80 5.98
C SER A 15 13.74 5.60 5.12
N ASN A 16 14.84 6.27 5.48
CA ASN A 16 16.14 6.15 4.80
C ASN A 16 16.88 4.83 5.06
N LYS A 17 16.16 3.81 5.53
CA LYS A 17 16.74 2.57 6.05
C LYS A 17 16.52 1.37 5.14
N LEU A 18 15.53 1.48 4.26
CA LEU A 18 15.28 0.50 3.23
C LEU A 18 16.12 0.88 2.02
N ASP A 19 16.72 -0.12 1.38
CA ASP A 19 17.21 0.10 0.03
C ASP A 19 16.04 0.34 -0.94
N SER A 20 16.37 0.79 -2.15
CA SER A 20 15.34 1.13 -3.15
C SER A 20 14.42 -0.04 -3.48
N SER A 21 14.96 -1.25 -3.61
CA SER A 21 14.20 -2.45 -3.97
C SER A 21 13.28 -2.88 -2.83
N GLN A 22 13.76 -2.82 -1.59
CA GLN A 22 12.97 -3.10 -0.39
C GLN A 22 11.82 -2.11 -0.24
N ALA A 23 12.07 -0.80 -0.38
CA ALA A 23 11.04 0.23 -0.28
C ALA A 23 9.94 0.05 -1.35
N ILE A 24 10.34 -0.24 -2.60
CA ILE A 24 9.41 -0.52 -3.70
C ILE A 24 8.58 -1.77 -3.39
N SER A 25 9.22 -2.88 -3.01
CA SER A 25 8.54 -4.16 -2.75
C SER A 25 7.55 -4.04 -1.59
N LEU A 26 7.94 -3.37 -0.51
CA LEU A 26 7.08 -3.11 0.64
C LEU A 26 5.88 -2.26 0.24
N PHE A 27 6.10 -1.22 -0.56
CA PHE A 27 5.03 -0.35 -1.04
C PHE A 27 4.04 -1.09 -1.94
N ILE A 28 4.51 -1.93 -2.86
CA ILE A 28 3.67 -2.78 -3.73
C ILE A 28 2.79 -3.69 -2.88
N GLY A 29 3.38 -4.38 -1.89
CA GLY A 29 2.64 -5.23 -0.96
C GLY A 29 1.60 -4.46 -0.13
N PHE A 30 1.96 -3.27 0.35
CA PHE A 30 1.05 -2.36 1.04
C PHE A 30 -0.15 -1.97 0.16
N VAL A 31 0.09 -1.52 -1.07
CA VAL A 31 -0.98 -1.15 -2.02
C VAL A 31 -1.90 -2.34 -2.30
N GLY A 32 -1.33 -3.53 -2.50
CA GLY A 32 -2.13 -4.74 -2.72
C GLY A 32 -3.07 -5.04 -1.56
N ARG A 33 -2.56 -4.94 -0.32
CA ARG A 33 -3.37 -5.11 0.90
C ARG A 33 -4.43 -4.02 1.03
N LEU A 34 -4.09 -2.77 0.71
CA LEU A 34 -4.99 -1.63 0.78
C LEU A 34 -6.21 -1.81 -0.15
N ILE A 35 -5.99 -2.24 -1.40
CA ILE A 35 -7.06 -2.47 -2.37
C ILE A 35 -7.96 -3.64 -1.93
N LEU A 36 -7.37 -4.73 -1.42
CA LEU A 36 -8.10 -5.93 -1.02
C LEU A 36 -8.93 -5.73 0.26
N LYS A 37 -8.54 -4.82 1.15
CA LYS A 37 -9.21 -4.59 2.44
C LYS A 37 -10.49 -3.75 2.30
N LYS A 38 -11.63 -4.32 2.70
CA LYS A 38 -12.95 -3.69 2.60
C LYS A 38 -13.23 -2.64 3.66
N GLU A 39 -12.41 -2.61 4.71
CA GLU A 39 -12.56 -1.66 5.80
C GLU A 39 -12.08 -0.26 5.41
N THR A 40 -11.17 -0.16 4.42
CA THR A 40 -10.67 1.13 3.91
C THR A 40 -11.54 1.67 2.78
N PHE A 41 -11.94 0.80 1.85
CA PHE A 41 -12.88 1.13 0.78
C PHE A 41 -14.03 0.15 0.91
N ARG A 42 -15.29 0.61 1.05
CA ARG A 42 -16.42 -0.31 1.28
C ARG A 42 -16.85 -0.99 -0.01
N HIS A 43 -16.95 -0.22 -1.08
CA HIS A 43 -17.37 -0.68 -2.41
C HIS A 43 -16.21 -0.59 -3.40
N ASN A 44 -16.29 -1.36 -4.49
CA ASN A 44 -15.25 -1.30 -5.51
C ASN A 44 -15.29 0.01 -6.31
N SER A 45 -16.47 0.64 -6.42
CA SER A 45 -16.63 1.98 -6.98
C SER A 45 -15.83 3.03 -6.21
N ASP A 46 -15.69 2.86 -4.90
CA ASP A 46 -14.96 3.81 -4.04
C ASP A 46 -13.44 3.76 -4.33
N LEU A 47 -12.95 2.66 -4.91
CA LEU A 47 -11.56 2.54 -5.34
C LEU A 47 -11.29 3.31 -6.63
N GLU A 48 -12.29 3.55 -7.47
CA GLU A 48 -12.08 4.15 -8.80
C GLU A 48 -11.33 5.49 -8.74
N PRO A 49 -11.79 6.50 -7.97
CA PRO A 49 -11.07 7.77 -7.85
C PRO A 49 -9.68 7.59 -7.23
N PHE A 50 -9.56 6.74 -6.20
CA PHE A 50 -8.28 6.50 -5.53
C PHE A 50 -7.25 5.90 -6.49
N ILE A 51 -7.61 4.85 -7.22
CA ILE A 51 -6.74 4.18 -8.18
C ILE A 51 -6.29 5.17 -9.26
N LEU A 52 -7.22 5.95 -9.83
CA LEU A 52 -6.90 6.93 -10.85
C LEU A 52 -5.91 7.97 -10.36
N GLU A 53 -6.28 8.67 -9.28
CA GLU A 53 -5.53 9.83 -8.81
C GLU A 53 -4.17 9.46 -8.24
N VAL A 54 -4.09 8.34 -7.53
CA VAL A 54 -2.91 7.99 -6.74
C VAL A 54 -1.99 7.05 -7.51
N LEU A 55 -2.54 6.10 -8.26
CA LEU A 55 -1.76 4.99 -8.83
C LEU A 55 -1.61 5.05 -10.35
N LEU A 56 -2.54 5.67 -11.08
CA LEU A 56 -2.51 5.68 -12.56
C LEU A 56 -2.00 7.01 -13.12
N LYS A 57 -2.55 8.14 -12.68
CA LYS A 57 -2.17 9.47 -13.17
C LYS A 57 -0.67 9.78 -13.02
N PRO A 58 0.03 9.39 -11.94
CA PRO A 58 1.49 9.63 -11.86
C PRO A 58 2.30 8.92 -12.95
N PHE A 59 1.73 7.92 -13.62
CA PHE A 59 2.32 7.24 -14.77
C PHE A 59 1.68 7.64 -16.12
N GLY A 60 0.86 8.70 -16.15
CA GLY A 60 0.13 9.14 -17.34
C GLY A 60 -0.87 8.09 -17.84
N LYS A 61 -1.42 7.26 -16.95
CA LYS A 61 -2.42 6.24 -17.31
C LYS A 61 -3.84 6.73 -17.03
N GLU A 62 -4.73 6.39 -17.95
CA GLU A 62 -6.18 6.60 -17.81
C GLU A 62 -6.81 5.56 -16.89
N GLN A 63 -8.06 5.81 -16.49
CA GLN A 63 -8.90 4.89 -15.72
C GLN A 63 -8.89 3.49 -16.36
N PHE A 64 -8.86 2.45 -15.52
CA PHE A 64 -9.10 1.11 -16.05
C PHE A 64 -10.52 0.97 -16.61
N ARG A 65 -10.70 -0.03 -17.46
CA ARG A 65 -12.04 -0.36 -17.98
C ARG A 65 -12.96 -0.80 -16.84
N PRO A 66 -14.27 -0.53 -16.90
CA PRO A 66 -15.21 -0.82 -15.80
C PRO A 66 -15.19 -2.28 -15.31
N TYR A 67 -14.94 -3.25 -16.20
CA TYR A 67 -14.88 -4.66 -15.82
C TYR A 67 -13.73 -4.96 -14.84
N VAL A 68 -12.67 -4.16 -14.81
CA VAL A 68 -11.53 -4.33 -13.90
C VAL A 68 -11.96 -4.07 -12.45
N TYR A 69 -12.87 -3.12 -12.24
CA TYR A 69 -13.41 -2.78 -10.91
C TYR A 69 -14.51 -3.75 -10.44
N LYS A 70 -14.96 -4.70 -11.27
CA LYS A 70 -15.92 -5.73 -10.83
C LYS A 70 -15.37 -6.65 -9.75
N SER A 71 -14.04 -6.84 -9.68
CA SER A 71 -13.38 -7.67 -8.68
C SER A 71 -12.12 -7.00 -8.18
N ARG A 72 -11.97 -6.95 -6.84
CA ARG A 72 -10.75 -6.42 -6.20
C ARG A 72 -9.52 -7.22 -6.59
N THR A 73 -9.64 -8.53 -6.77
CA THR A 73 -8.51 -9.37 -7.19
C THR A 73 -8.04 -9.02 -8.60
N ILE A 74 -8.98 -8.79 -9.53
CA ILE A 74 -8.66 -8.35 -10.88
C ILE A 74 -8.01 -6.96 -10.84
N LEU A 75 -8.60 -6.02 -10.10
CA LEU A 75 -8.05 -4.68 -9.93
C LEU A 75 -6.64 -4.73 -9.32
N THR A 76 -6.46 -5.43 -8.20
CA THR A 76 -5.17 -5.59 -7.52
C THR A 76 -4.15 -6.17 -8.47
N SER A 77 -4.41 -7.29 -9.14
CA SER A 77 -3.44 -7.88 -10.08
C SER A 77 -3.01 -6.91 -11.20
N ARG A 78 -3.95 -6.11 -11.74
CA ARG A 78 -3.64 -5.11 -12.78
C ARG A 78 -2.80 -3.96 -12.23
N VAL A 79 -3.13 -3.49 -11.04
CA VAL A 79 -2.38 -2.42 -10.36
C VAL A 79 -0.99 -2.90 -10.00
N LEU A 80 -0.84 -4.04 -9.34
CA LEU A 80 0.46 -4.55 -8.89
C LEU A 80 1.40 -4.76 -10.08
N ARG A 81 0.92 -5.33 -11.18
CA ARG A 81 1.72 -5.46 -12.40
C ARG A 81 2.18 -4.11 -12.95
N LEU A 82 1.31 -3.10 -12.97
CA LEU A 82 1.70 -1.75 -13.38
C LEU A 82 2.78 -1.17 -12.46
N LEU A 83 2.62 -1.35 -11.14
CA LEU A 83 3.57 -0.88 -10.16
C LEU A 83 4.92 -1.58 -10.32
N GLU A 84 4.96 -2.91 -10.44
CA GLU A 84 6.19 -3.67 -10.69
C GLU A 84 6.93 -3.20 -11.94
N GLU A 85 6.21 -2.88 -13.01
CA GLU A 85 6.80 -2.44 -14.28
C GLU A 85 7.29 -0.98 -14.27
N LYS A 86 6.74 -0.12 -13.40
CA LYS A 86 6.92 1.35 -13.50
C LYS A 86 7.44 2.04 -12.24
N LEU A 87 7.44 1.39 -11.07
CA LEU A 87 7.87 2.03 -9.84
C LEU A 87 9.37 2.35 -9.86
N THR A 88 9.67 3.57 -9.43
CA THR A 88 11.00 3.99 -9.00
C THR A 88 10.93 4.38 -7.53
N LEU A 89 12.07 4.47 -6.83
CA LEU A 89 12.07 4.94 -5.44
C LEU A 89 11.40 6.32 -5.32
N THR A 90 11.72 7.26 -6.22
CA THR A 90 11.14 8.61 -6.21
C THR A 90 9.62 8.59 -6.33
N SER A 91 9.06 7.85 -7.30
CA SER A 91 7.61 7.73 -7.45
C SER A 91 6.96 7.03 -6.26
N THR A 92 7.64 6.04 -5.67
CA THR A 92 7.20 5.32 -4.47
C THR A 92 6.99 6.28 -3.32
N LEU A 93 7.99 7.10 -3.02
CA LEU A 93 7.94 8.07 -1.93
C LEU A 93 6.85 9.12 -2.16
N THR A 94 6.74 9.66 -3.38
CA THR A 94 5.69 10.62 -3.73
C THR A 94 4.29 10.02 -3.58
N MET A 95 4.08 8.79 -4.04
CA MET A 95 2.79 8.10 -3.88
C MET A 95 2.49 7.79 -2.41
N ALA A 96 3.47 7.33 -1.63
CA ALA A 96 3.31 7.07 -0.21
C ALA A 96 2.84 8.32 0.55
N LYS A 97 3.44 9.49 0.26
CA LYS A 97 3.01 10.78 0.82
C LYS A 97 1.58 11.12 0.42
N LYS A 98 1.21 10.92 -0.84
CA LYS A 98 -0.16 11.18 -1.33
C LYS A 98 -1.18 10.27 -0.65
N ILE A 99 -0.87 8.99 -0.46
CA ILE A 99 -1.74 8.06 0.28
C ILE A 99 -1.90 8.51 1.73
N GLN A 100 -0.82 8.93 2.38
CA GLN A 100 -0.87 9.44 3.76
C GLN A 100 -1.82 10.63 3.88
N LEU A 101 -1.72 11.60 2.95
CA LEU A 101 -2.60 12.78 2.92
C LEU A 101 -4.08 12.42 2.79
N ILE A 102 -4.40 11.43 1.95
CA ILE A 102 -5.79 11.06 1.65
C ILE A 102 -6.41 10.20 2.76
N LEU A 103 -5.64 9.25 3.30
CA LEU A 103 -6.16 8.21 4.20
C LEU A 103 -5.86 8.45 5.68
N VAL A 104 -4.95 9.36 6.00
CA VAL A 104 -4.59 9.72 7.38
C VAL A 104 -4.70 11.25 7.56
N PRO A 105 -5.93 11.81 7.61
CA PRO A 105 -6.13 13.26 7.61
C PRO A 105 -5.70 13.95 8.91
N SER A 106 -5.53 13.19 10.00
CA SER A 106 -5.33 13.72 11.36
C SER A 106 -3.89 13.62 11.88
N GLY A 107 -2.94 13.16 11.07
CA GLY A 107 -1.53 13.11 11.44
C GLY A 107 -0.86 14.44 11.13
N ASP A 108 -0.51 15.21 12.17
CA ASP A 108 0.37 16.38 12.10
C ASP A 108 1.62 15.98 11.28
N TYR A 109 1.65 16.29 9.97
CA TYR A 109 2.76 15.95 9.07
C TYR A 109 3.92 16.90 9.39
N ARG A 110 4.50 16.73 10.58
CA ARG A 110 5.82 17.23 10.91
C ARG A 110 6.79 16.27 10.26
N GLU A 111 7.73 16.78 9.46
CA GLU A 111 8.96 16.06 9.13
C GLU A 111 9.71 15.77 10.45
N ASN A 112 9.27 14.76 11.20
CA ASN A 112 10.01 14.30 12.36
C ASN A 112 11.25 13.56 11.83
N LYS A 113 12.37 14.29 11.84
CA LYS A 113 13.73 13.81 11.57
C LYS A 113 14.25 12.85 12.65
N GLU A 114 13.39 12.27 13.48
CA GLU A 114 13.86 11.31 14.47
C GLU A 114 14.22 10.00 13.78
N PRO A 115 15.47 9.52 13.95
CA PRO A 115 15.89 8.27 13.35
C PRO A 115 15.12 7.13 14.02
N ILE A 116 14.20 6.51 13.26
CA ILE A 116 13.59 5.23 13.63
C ILE A 116 14.73 4.24 13.97
N SER A 117 14.62 3.34 14.94
CA SER A 117 15.71 2.39 15.26
C SER A 117 15.70 1.17 14.32
N GLN A 118 16.84 0.49 14.12
CA GLN A 118 16.90 -0.68 13.21
C GLN A 118 16.10 -1.86 13.77
N SER A 119 16.22 -2.08 15.08
CA SER A 119 15.48 -3.11 15.80
C SER A 119 13.95 -2.93 15.76
N PHE A 120 13.46 -1.70 15.63
CA PHE A 120 12.03 -1.45 15.40
C PHE A 120 11.61 -1.83 13.98
N LEU A 121 12.46 -1.59 12.99
CA LEU A 121 12.18 -1.97 11.60
C LEU A 121 12.11 -3.49 11.42
N ASP A 122 13.09 -4.21 11.95
CA ASP A 122 13.15 -5.66 11.84
C ASP A 122 11.89 -6.28 12.45
N LYS A 123 11.49 -5.82 13.64
CA LYS A 123 10.23 -6.24 14.28
C LYS A 123 8.99 -5.86 13.47
N ALA A 124 8.97 -4.69 12.84
CA ALA A 124 7.83 -4.25 12.04
C ALA A 124 7.71 -5.06 10.74
N LEU A 125 8.84 -5.38 10.09
CA LEU A 125 8.90 -6.23 8.90
C LEU A 125 8.52 -7.68 9.25
N ASP A 126 9.04 -8.22 10.34
CA ASP A 126 8.69 -9.58 10.80
C ASP A 126 7.21 -9.69 11.15
N ALA A 127 6.66 -8.69 11.84
CA ALA A 127 5.22 -8.63 12.13
C ALA A 127 4.39 -8.53 10.84
N TRP A 128 4.86 -7.76 9.85
CA TRP A 128 4.21 -7.64 8.55
C TRP A 128 4.23 -8.97 7.79
N MET A 129 5.39 -9.60 7.66
CA MET A 129 5.57 -10.92 7.02
C MET A 129 4.74 -12.00 7.71
N SER A 130 4.69 -11.98 9.04
CA SER A 130 3.85 -12.89 9.82
C SER A 130 2.37 -12.65 9.58
N SER A 131 1.94 -11.39 9.46
CA SER A 131 0.55 -11.04 9.14
C SER A 131 0.14 -11.52 7.74
N ILE A 132 1.07 -11.47 6.78
CA ILE A 132 0.88 -12.02 5.43
C ILE A 132 0.70 -13.54 5.53
N ARG A 133 1.62 -14.24 6.19
CA ARG A 133 1.57 -15.69 6.37
C ARG A 133 0.26 -16.15 7.04
N ASN A 134 -0.14 -15.49 8.11
CA ASN A 134 -1.37 -15.83 8.84
C ASN A 134 -2.62 -15.59 7.98
N SER A 135 -2.64 -14.56 7.14
CA SER A 135 -3.76 -14.30 6.23
C SER A 135 -3.93 -15.38 5.15
N TYR A 136 -2.86 -16.10 4.79
CA TYR A 136 -2.96 -17.25 3.89
C TYR A 136 -3.52 -18.49 4.60
N GLN A 137 -3.11 -18.74 5.86
CA GLN A 137 -3.57 -19.89 6.65
C GLN A 137 -5.07 -19.81 7.01
N SER A 138 -5.56 -18.63 7.42
CA SER A 138 -6.99 -18.46 7.77
C SER A 138 -7.95 -18.65 6.59
N ASN A 139 -7.47 -18.49 5.35
CA ASN A 139 -8.26 -18.73 4.13
C ASN A 139 -8.30 -20.21 3.70
N GLU A 140 -7.43 -21.06 4.25
CA GLU A 140 -7.46 -22.52 4.03
C GLU A 140 -8.42 -23.21 5.02
N GLU A 141 -8.54 -22.71 6.25
CA GLU A 141 -9.43 -23.27 7.27
C GLU A 141 -10.91 -22.98 7.01
N THR A 142 -11.24 -21.91 6.29
CA THR A 142 -12.62 -21.54 5.92
C THR A 142 -13.14 -22.25 4.65
N LYS A 143 -12.32 -23.10 4.02
CA LYS A 143 -12.69 -23.91 2.84
C LYS A 143 -12.95 -25.40 3.15
N LYS A 144 -12.91 -25.80 4.41
CA LYS A 144 -13.38 -27.12 4.88
C LYS A 144 -14.76 -26.98 5.51
#